data_AF-A0A0A6PHR1-F1
#
_entry.id   AF-A0A0A6PHR1-F1
#
_cell.length_a   1.000
_cell.length_b   1.000
_cell.length_c   1.000
_cell.angle_alpha   90.00
_cell.angle_beta   90.00
_cell.angle_gamma   90.00
#
_symmetry.space_group_name_H-M   'P 1'
#
loop_
_entity.id
_entity.type
_entity.pdbx_description
1 polymer ?
#
loop_
_entity_poly.entity_id
_entity_poly.type
_entity_poly.pdbx_seq_one_letter_code
_entity_poly.pdbx_strand_id
1 'polypeptide(L)'
;MDEQTKQQFIEYIMLMVYDDQYIDRHEEKKILEEGIKRGLRVKDGLSIIRHVATEKCLVIEREAEDRTKNILRQYTLNNGFINHKEFEDALAMFNDACKGKIAEPELKRRLKKMMLDNGWKAKEGGLFVGKWFSAI
;
A
#
# COMPACT_ATOMS: atom_id res chain seq x y z
N MET A 1 10.72 -3.82 -26.69
CA MET A 1 9.29 -4.14 -26.76
C MET A 1 8.71 -3.25 -27.84
N ASP A 2 7.98 -3.83 -28.78
CA ASP A 2 7.24 -3.07 -29.78
C ASP A 2 6.01 -2.39 -29.15
N GLU A 3 5.50 -1.34 -29.80
CA GLU A 3 4.42 -0.54 -29.23
C GLU A 3 3.10 -1.32 -29.11
N GLN A 4 2.87 -2.32 -29.96
CA GLN A 4 1.66 -3.15 -29.90
C GLN A 4 1.64 -4.02 -28.64
N THR A 5 2.74 -4.70 -28.32
CA THR A 5 2.87 -5.51 -27.09
C THR A 5 2.67 -4.65 -25.84
N LYS A 6 3.21 -3.43 -25.85
CA LYS A 6 3.03 -2.46 -24.76
C LYS A 6 1.57 -2.04 -24.62
N GLN A 7 0.91 -1.69 -25.71
CA GLN A 7 -0.50 -1.28 -25.69
C GLN A 7 -1.39 -2.41 -25.19
N GLN A 8 -1.19 -3.64 -25.67
CA GLN A 8 -1.95 -4.81 -25.19
C GLN A 8 -1.72 -5.07 -23.70
N PHE A 9 -0.53 -4.78 -23.17
CA PHE A 9 -0.26 -4.92 -21.74
C PHE A 9 -0.96 -3.83 -20.92
N ILE A 10 -1.03 -2.60 -21.42
CA ILE A 10 -1.80 -1.52 -20.81
C ILE A 10 -3.31 -1.86 -20.80
N GLU A 11 -3.86 -2.34 -21.91
CA GLU A 11 -5.25 -2.82 -21.99
C GLU A 11 -5.53 -3.92 -20.95
N TYR A 12 -4.59 -4.86 -20.77
CA TYR A 12 -4.71 -5.89 -19.74
C TYR A 12 -4.75 -5.30 -18.32
N ILE A 13 -3.89 -4.32 -18.01
CA ILE A 13 -3.94 -3.61 -16.72
C ILE A 13 -5.30 -2.95 -16.53
N MET A 14 -5.80 -2.24 -17.55
CA MET A 14 -7.09 -1.54 -17.48
C MET A 14 -8.26 -2.51 -17.31
N LEU A 15 -8.21 -3.69 -17.93
CA LEU A 15 -9.21 -4.74 -17.76
C LEU A 15 -9.24 -5.26 -16.32
N MET A 16 -8.08 -5.47 -15.70
CA MET A 16 -7.97 -6.00 -14.34
C MET A 16 -8.60 -5.04 -13.31
N VAL A 17 -8.49 -3.73 -13.52
CA VAL A 17 -8.94 -2.70 -12.58
C VAL A 17 -10.22 -1.99 -13.02
N TYR A 18 -10.92 -2.54 -14.01
CA TYR A 18 -12.02 -1.87 -14.70
C TYR A 18 -13.11 -1.39 -13.74
N ASP A 19 -13.43 -2.20 -12.74
CA ASP A 19 -14.54 -1.94 -11.82
C ASP A 19 -14.16 -1.01 -10.66
N ASP A 20 -12.89 -0.93 -10.26
CA ASP A 20 -12.54 -0.25 -9.01
C ASP A 20 -11.27 0.61 -8.99
N GLN A 21 -10.50 0.61 -10.07
CA GLN A 21 -9.31 1.44 -10.21
C GLN A 21 -8.31 1.26 -9.05
N TYR A 22 -8.24 0.04 -8.53
CA TYR A 22 -7.37 -0.38 -7.43
C TYR A 22 -6.59 -1.61 -7.89
N ILE A 23 -5.28 -1.60 -7.67
CA ILE A 23 -4.39 -2.74 -7.94
C ILE A 23 -3.97 -3.30 -6.59
N ASP A 24 -4.60 -4.39 -6.18
CA ASP A 24 -4.20 -5.13 -5.00
C ASP A 24 -2.88 -5.92 -5.24
N ARG A 25 -2.31 -6.49 -4.18
CA ARG A 25 -1.04 -7.25 -4.28
C ARG A 25 -1.13 -8.50 -5.19
N HIS A 26 -2.29 -9.12 -5.27
CA HIS A 26 -2.53 -10.31 -6.10
C HIS A 26 -2.70 -9.94 -7.57
N GLU A 27 -3.43 -8.86 -7.85
CA GLU A 27 -3.57 -8.28 -9.18
C GLU A 27 -2.25 -7.76 -9.71
N GLU A 28 -1.47 -7.03 -8.89
CA GLU A 28 -0.11 -6.59 -9.25
C GLU A 28 0.75 -7.78 -9.68
N LYS A 29 0.71 -8.89 -8.93
CA LYS A 29 1.43 -10.12 -9.25
C LYS A 29 0.94 -10.72 -10.57
N LYS A 30 -0.37 -10.86 -10.78
CA LYS A 30 -0.95 -11.41 -12.02
C LYS A 30 -0.59 -10.57 -13.24
N ILE A 31 -0.64 -9.24 -13.10
CA ILE A 31 -0.21 -8.30 -14.14
C ILE A 31 1.26 -8.53 -14.47
N LEU A 32 2.14 -8.66 -13.47
CA LEU A 32 3.56 -8.92 -13.72
C LEU A 32 3.80 -10.30 -14.36
N GLU A 33 3.09 -11.34 -13.93
CA GLU A 33 3.14 -12.67 -14.55
C GLU A 33 2.72 -12.62 -16.03
N GLU A 34 1.66 -11.90 -16.35
CA GLU A 34 1.22 -11.70 -17.74
C GLU A 34 2.25 -10.90 -18.54
N GLY A 35 2.88 -9.89 -17.94
CA GLY A 35 3.99 -9.17 -18.55
C GLY A 35 5.15 -10.09 -18.89
N ILE A 36 5.54 -11.00 -17.98
CA ILE A 36 6.61 -11.98 -18.21
C ILE A 36 6.29 -12.88 -19.41
N LYS A 37 5.06 -13.36 -19.54
CA LYS A 37 4.63 -14.17 -20.69
C LYS A 37 4.77 -13.42 -22.03
N ARG A 38 4.65 -12.09 -21.98
CA ARG A 38 4.82 -11.18 -23.13
C ARG A 38 6.27 -10.70 -23.32
N GLY A 39 7.22 -11.27 -22.58
CA GLY A 39 8.65 -10.95 -22.69
C GLY A 39 9.09 -9.72 -21.90
N LEU A 40 8.26 -9.19 -21.00
CA LEU A 40 8.66 -8.12 -20.09
C LEU A 40 9.50 -8.68 -18.93
N ARG A 41 10.53 -7.93 -18.55
CA ARG A 41 11.15 -8.13 -17.24
C ARG A 41 10.25 -7.52 -16.18
N VAL A 42 10.27 -8.08 -14.97
CA VAL A 42 9.49 -7.58 -13.82
C VAL A 42 9.66 -6.07 -13.62
N LYS A 43 10.89 -5.55 -13.71
CA LYS A 43 11.16 -4.11 -13.56
C LYS A 43 10.49 -3.24 -14.62
N ASP A 44 10.40 -3.73 -15.85
CA ASP A 44 9.81 -3.00 -16.97
C ASP A 44 8.28 -3.01 -16.80
N GLY A 45 7.70 -4.14 -16.39
CA GLY A 45 6.29 -4.26 -16.01
C GLY A 45 5.90 -3.33 -14.86
N LEU A 46 6.69 -3.29 -13.78
CA LEU A 46 6.48 -2.36 -12.66
C LEU A 46 6.51 -0.89 -13.11
N SER A 47 7.43 -0.53 -14.00
CA SER A 47 7.51 0.82 -14.56
C SER A 47 6.23 1.18 -15.33
N ILE A 48 5.72 0.26 -16.13
CA ILE A 48 4.47 0.47 -16.90
C ILE A 48 3.27 0.56 -15.95
N ILE A 49 3.15 -0.32 -14.95
CA ILE A 49 2.07 -0.27 -13.95
C ILE A 49 2.02 1.10 -13.29
N ARG A 50 3.17 1.61 -12.83
CA ARG A 50 3.26 2.94 -12.21
C ARG A 50 2.88 4.08 -13.15
N HIS A 51 3.35 4.02 -14.40
CA HIS A 51 3.00 5.01 -15.40
C HIS A 51 1.50 5.02 -15.67
N VAL A 52 0.88 3.85 -15.88
CA VAL A 52 -0.58 3.73 -16.09
C VAL A 52 -1.34 4.21 -14.85
N ALA A 53 -0.90 3.82 -13.65
CA ALA A 53 -1.54 4.26 -12.41
C ALA A 53 -1.51 5.79 -12.26
N THR A 54 -0.40 6.42 -12.62
CA THR A 54 -0.27 7.89 -12.62
C THR A 54 -1.20 8.52 -13.66
N GLU A 55 -1.16 8.06 -14.90
CA GLU A 55 -1.95 8.62 -16.01
C GLU A 55 -3.46 8.42 -15.86
N LYS A 56 -3.87 7.34 -15.18
CA LYS A 56 -5.28 6.93 -15.06
C LYS A 56 -5.83 7.04 -13.63
N CYS A 57 -5.08 7.65 -12.72
CA CYS A 57 -5.47 7.84 -11.32
C CYS A 57 -5.84 6.52 -10.61
N LEU A 58 -5.14 5.43 -10.93
CA LEU A 58 -5.28 4.14 -10.26
C LEU A 58 -4.52 4.17 -8.93
N VAL A 59 -4.97 3.36 -7.98
CA VAL A 59 -4.25 3.15 -6.72
C VAL A 59 -3.50 1.83 -6.79
N ILE A 60 -2.23 1.83 -6.36
CA ILE A 60 -1.44 0.62 -6.17
C ILE A 60 -1.32 0.40 -4.66
N GLU A 61 -1.84 -0.72 -4.15
CA GLU A 61 -1.85 -1.05 -2.72
C GLU A 61 -0.47 -0.92 -2.09
N ARG A 62 0.56 -1.45 -2.78
CA ARG A 62 1.94 -1.39 -2.31
C ARG A 62 2.45 0.04 -2.13
N GLU A 63 2.09 0.96 -3.02
CA GLU A 63 2.51 2.36 -2.92
C GLU A 63 1.75 3.11 -1.82
N ALA A 64 0.47 2.77 -1.60
CA ALA A 64 -0.30 3.26 -0.45
C ALA A 64 0.33 2.79 0.88
N GLU A 65 0.77 1.54 0.95
CA GLU A 65 1.50 0.99 2.10
C GLU A 65 2.85 1.69 2.32
N ASP A 66 3.66 1.88 1.26
CA ASP A 66 4.96 2.56 1.35
C ASP A 66 4.80 4.03 1.80
N ARG A 67 3.77 4.73 1.31
CA ARG A 67 3.45 6.10 1.75
C ARG A 67 3.08 6.13 3.24
N THR A 68 2.23 5.21 3.67
CA THR A 68 1.82 5.08 5.08
C THR A 68 3.00 4.76 5.99
N LYS A 69 3.87 3.86 5.54
CA LYS A 69 5.13 3.52 6.24
C LYS A 69 6.03 4.75 6.40
N ASN A 70 6.14 5.60 5.37
CA ASN A 70 6.92 6.83 5.47
C ASN A 70 6.32 7.82 6.48
N ILE A 71 5.00 7.91 6.60
CA ILE A 71 4.33 8.74 7.62
C ILE A 71 4.66 8.23 9.02
N LEU A 72 4.50 6.93 9.28
CA LEU A 72 4.88 6.33 10.57
C LEU A 72 6.35 6.61 10.93
N ARG A 73 7.25 6.48 9.94
CA ARG A 73 8.67 6.82 10.14
C ARG A 73 8.84 8.26 10.59
N GLN A 74 8.13 9.23 10.00
CA GLN A 74 8.23 10.63 10.43
C GLN A 74 7.82 10.82 11.89
N TYR A 75 6.76 10.15 12.37
CA TYR A 75 6.37 10.23 13.77
C TYR A 75 7.47 9.73 14.72
N THR A 76 8.19 8.66 14.33
CA THR A 76 9.29 8.16 15.15
C THR A 76 10.49 9.10 15.25
N LEU A 77 10.68 10.03 14.29
CA LEU A 77 11.80 10.98 14.33
C LEU A 77 11.66 11.99 15.47
N ASN A 78 10.45 12.19 16.01
CA ASN A 78 10.21 13.16 17.08
C ASN A 78 10.63 12.64 18.46
N ASN A 79 10.20 11.43 18.84
CA ASN A 79 10.42 10.90 20.19
C ASN A 79 10.69 9.39 20.25
N GLY A 80 10.84 8.72 19.10
CA GLY A 80 11.11 7.28 18.99
C GLY A 80 9.90 6.35 19.22
N PHE A 81 8.71 6.91 19.47
CA PHE A 81 7.48 6.16 19.67
C PHE A 81 6.35 6.68 18.78
N ILE A 82 5.35 5.85 18.57
CA ILE A 82 4.09 6.22 17.91
C ILE A 82 2.98 6.13 18.95
N ASN A 83 2.33 7.25 19.22
CA ASN A 83 1.20 7.29 20.15
C ASN A 83 -0.12 6.93 19.46
N HIS A 84 -1.19 6.73 20.25
CA HIS A 84 -2.48 6.32 19.72
C HIS A 84 -3.04 7.29 18.65
N LYS A 85 -2.88 8.60 18.85
CA LYS A 85 -3.34 9.60 17.87
C LYS A 85 -2.56 9.49 16.57
N GLU A 86 -1.24 9.43 16.62
CA GLU A 86 -0.38 9.27 15.43
C GLU A 86 -0.69 7.97 14.68
N PHE A 87 -1.02 6.89 15.40
CA PHE A 87 -1.45 5.63 14.82
C PHE A 87 -2.81 5.76 14.10
N GLU A 88 -3.81 6.36 14.74
CA GLU A 88 -5.13 6.57 14.14
C GLU A 88 -5.08 7.56 12.97
N ASP A 89 -4.22 8.59 13.04
CA ASP A 89 -3.97 9.51 11.92
C ASP A 89 -3.35 8.75 10.73
N ALA A 90 -2.34 7.91 10.96
CA ALA A 90 -1.75 7.07 9.92
C ALA A 90 -2.75 6.04 9.37
N LEU A 91 -3.63 5.50 10.21
CA LEU A 91 -4.69 4.57 9.81
C LEU A 91 -5.70 5.24 8.87
N ALA A 92 -6.16 6.45 9.20
CA ALA A 92 -7.06 7.21 8.35
C ALA A 92 -6.41 7.50 6.98
N MET A 93 -5.15 7.94 6.98
CA MET A 93 -4.40 8.16 5.75
C MET A 93 -4.22 6.87 4.93
N PHE A 94 -4.02 5.73 5.58
CA PHE A 94 -3.89 4.44 4.90
C PHE A 94 -5.21 3.99 4.27
N ASN A 95 -6.32 4.17 4.99
CA ASN A 95 -7.67 3.89 4.49
C ASN A 95 -7.98 4.74 3.25
N ASP A 96 -7.70 6.05 3.32
CA ASP A 96 -7.91 6.98 2.22
C ASP A 96 -7.02 6.64 1.02
N ALA A 97 -5.74 6.35 1.26
CA ALA A 97 -4.81 5.91 0.22
C ALA A 97 -5.26 4.59 -0.42
N CYS A 98 -6.04 3.77 0.30
CA CYS A 98 -6.64 2.54 -0.22
C CYS A 98 -8.06 2.69 -0.76
N LYS A 99 -8.60 3.91 -0.89
CA LYS A 99 -9.99 4.16 -1.32
C LYS A 99 -11.04 3.35 -0.51
N GLY A 100 -10.76 3.05 0.75
CA GLY A 100 -11.66 2.26 1.60
C GLY A 100 -11.82 0.78 1.21
N LYS A 101 -10.94 0.25 0.35
CA LYS A 101 -11.01 -1.14 -0.14
C LYS A 101 -10.67 -2.20 0.90
N ILE A 102 -9.88 -1.82 1.89
CA ILE A 102 -9.43 -2.71 2.96
C ILE A 102 -10.24 -2.38 4.22
N ALA A 103 -10.83 -3.39 4.83
CA ALA A 103 -11.56 -3.22 6.09
C ALA A 103 -10.64 -2.69 7.20
N GLU A 104 -11.15 -1.77 8.03
CA GLU A 104 -10.37 -1.13 9.09
C GLU A 104 -9.65 -2.12 10.03
N PRO A 105 -10.25 -3.25 10.49
CA PRO A 105 -9.53 -4.20 11.33
C PRO A 105 -8.30 -4.83 10.65
N GLU A 106 -8.35 -4.99 9.33
CA GLU A 106 -7.21 -5.45 8.53
C GLU A 106 -6.16 -4.35 8.37
N LEU A 107 -6.59 -3.10 8.10
CA LEU A 107 -5.69 -1.95 8.06
C LEU A 107 -4.92 -1.78 9.39
N LYS A 108 -5.60 -1.89 10.53
CA LYS A 108 -4.99 -1.85 11.86
C LYS A 108 -3.92 -2.94 12.04
N ARG A 109 -4.24 -4.19 11.64
CA ARG A 109 -3.29 -5.31 11.69
C ARG A 109 -2.07 -5.08 10.79
N ARG A 110 -2.27 -4.56 9.58
CA ARG A 110 -1.17 -4.21 8.66
C ARG A 110 -0.30 -3.08 9.19
N LEU A 111 -0.91 -2.02 9.73
CA LEU A 111 -0.19 -0.89 10.31
C LEU A 111 0.65 -1.33 11.52
N LYS A 112 0.08 -2.16 12.40
CA LYS A 112 0.80 -2.84 13.49
C LYS A 112 1.97 -3.65 12.97
N LYS A 113 1.75 -4.47 11.93
CA LYS A 113 2.82 -5.25 11.30
C LYS A 113 3.95 -4.35 10.76
N MET A 114 3.62 -3.23 10.09
CA MET A 114 4.62 -2.27 9.61
C MET A 114 5.47 -1.73 10.76
N MET A 115 4.85 -1.37 11.89
CA MET A 115 5.59 -0.91 13.07
C MET A 115 6.55 -1.99 13.59
N LEU A 116 6.05 -3.21 13.77
CA LEU A 116 6.84 -4.33 14.29
C LEU A 116 8.01 -4.68 13.35
N ASP A 117 7.76 -4.80 12.05
CA ASP A 117 8.78 -5.11 11.03
C ASP A 117 9.90 -4.07 10.97
N ASN A 118 9.64 -2.82 11.36
CA ASN A 118 10.63 -1.73 11.35
C ASN A 118 11.15 -1.39 12.76
N GLY A 119 10.81 -2.17 13.78
CA GLY A 119 11.26 -1.96 15.16
C GLY A 119 10.68 -0.69 15.82
N TRP A 120 9.60 -0.14 15.28
CA TRP A 120 8.94 1.04 15.84
C TRP A 120 8.05 0.65 17.02
N LYS A 121 8.13 1.44 18.09
CA LYS A 121 7.45 1.13 19.36
C LYS A 121 6.18 1.96 19.50
N ALA A 122 5.10 1.32 19.92
CA ALA A 122 3.89 2.03 20.34
C ALA A 122 4.05 2.57 21.76
N LYS A 123 3.50 3.76 22.01
CA LYS A 123 3.33 4.29 23.37
C LYS A 123 1.97 3.83 23.91
N GLU A 124 1.97 2.75 24.69
CA GLU A 124 0.77 2.17 25.31
C GLU A 124 0.98 1.79 26.79
N GLY A 125 -0.10 1.48 27.51
CA GLY A 125 -0.03 0.93 28.88
C GLY A 125 0.24 1.95 29.99
N GLY A 126 -0.08 3.22 29.78
CA GLY A 126 -0.07 4.25 30.83
C GLY A 126 -1.36 4.26 31.66
N LEU A 127 -1.36 4.93 32.82
CA LEU A 127 -2.52 5.00 33.73
C LEU A 127 -3.82 5.48 33.04
N PHE A 128 -3.70 6.27 31.97
CA PHE A 128 -4.81 6.79 31.15
C PHE A 128 -4.83 6.26 29.71
N VAL A 129 -3.84 5.44 29.32
CA VAL A 129 -3.69 4.93 27.95
C VAL A 129 -3.71 3.42 28.02
N GLY A 130 -4.84 2.82 27.65
CA GLY A 130 -5.01 1.36 27.63
C GLY A 130 -4.01 0.65 26.70
N LYS A 131 -4.10 -0.68 26.67
CA LYS A 131 -3.26 -1.54 25.82
C LYS A 131 -3.79 -1.62 24.38
N TRP A 132 -4.01 -0.47 23.77
CA TRP A 132 -4.67 -0.35 22.46
C TRP A 132 -3.88 -1.06 21.36
N PHE A 133 -2.55 -0.94 21.36
CA PHE A 133 -1.70 -1.51 20.31
C PHE A 133 -1.58 -3.03 20.48
N SER A 134 -1.49 -3.49 21.72
CA SER A 134 -1.53 -4.92 22.05
C SER A 134 -2.89 -5.57 21.74
N ALA A 135 -3.99 -4.81 21.79
CA ALA A 135 -5.34 -5.32 21.54
C ALA A 135 -5.72 -5.46 20.05
N ILE A 136 -4.91 -4.91 19.13
CA ILE A 136 -5.02 -5.09 17.67
C ILE A 136 -4.53 -6.48 17.28
#